data_AF-A0A484DKE0-F1
#
_entry.id   AF-A0A484DKE0-F1
#
_cell.length_a   1.000
_cell.length_b   1.000
_cell.length_c   1.000
_cell.angle_alpha   90.00
_cell.angle_beta   90.00
_cell.angle_gamma   90.00
#
_symmetry.space_group_name_H-M   'P 1'
#
loop_
_entity.id
_entity.type
_entity.pdbx_description
1 polymer ?
#
loop_
_entity_poly.entity_id
_entity_poly.type
_entity_poly.pdbx_seq_one_letter_code
_entity_poly.pdbx_strand_id
1 'polypeptide(L)'
;MLLFSNQQAFRLRDESRVEFFKLNVEFIILFQLLEESIVTFVKNELNKFQKVLSPDYPEYIENQREDEKVLDGEDEDEEQRRRSREAFLKITLHFLKRMKQEELADRLQSSKRILTDLKMGHLLMSENMH
;
A
#
# COMPACT_ATOMS: atom_id res chain seq x y z
N MET A 1 17.98 -56.46 -11.07
CA MET A 1 17.52 -55.60 -9.95
C MET A 1 17.93 -54.12 -10.08
N LEU A 2 19.04 -53.76 -10.74
CA LEU A 2 19.54 -52.36 -10.80
C LEU A 2 18.75 -51.39 -11.71
N LEU A 3 17.96 -51.87 -12.66
CA LEU A 3 17.19 -51.01 -13.59
C LEU A 3 16.02 -50.28 -12.90
N PHE A 4 15.42 -50.88 -11.87
CA PHE A 4 14.32 -50.26 -11.12
C PHE A 4 14.77 -49.04 -10.31
N SER A 5 15.97 -49.06 -9.73
CA SER A 5 16.51 -47.94 -8.95
C SER A 5 16.87 -46.73 -9.81
N ASN A 6 17.42 -46.94 -11.01
CA ASN A 6 17.76 -45.84 -11.92
C ASN A 6 16.52 -45.14 -12.52
N GLN A 7 15.44 -45.89 -12.80
CA GLN A 7 14.19 -45.31 -13.29
C GLN A 7 13.50 -44.46 -12.21
N GLN A 8 13.56 -44.86 -10.93
CA GLN A 8 13.06 -44.06 -9.81
C GLN A 8 13.94 -42.83 -9.54
N ALA A 9 15.27 -42.96 -9.59
CA ALA A 9 16.19 -41.83 -9.42
C ALA A 9 16.08 -40.79 -10.56
N PHE A 10 15.82 -41.23 -11.79
CA PHE A 10 15.50 -40.35 -12.91
C PHE A 10 14.16 -39.64 -12.71
N ARG A 11 13.12 -40.38 -12.28
CA ARG A 11 11.80 -39.82 -11.96
C ARG A 11 11.86 -38.77 -10.85
N LEU A 12 12.58 -39.04 -9.76
CA LEU A 12 12.78 -38.09 -8.67
C LEU A 12 13.58 -36.84 -9.10
N ARG A 13 14.56 -37.00 -10.01
CA ARG A 13 15.32 -35.88 -10.59
C ARG A 13 14.46 -35.02 -11.51
N ASP A 14 13.59 -35.63 -12.30
CA ASP A 14 12.63 -34.92 -13.15
C ASP A 14 11.53 -34.24 -12.33
N GLU A 15 10.97 -34.91 -11.31
CA GLU A 15 10.02 -34.32 -10.36
C GLU A 15 10.64 -33.12 -9.62
N SER A 16 11.88 -33.24 -9.14
CA SER A 16 12.59 -32.12 -8.49
C SER A 16 12.83 -30.95 -9.45
N ARG A 17 13.10 -31.23 -10.74
CA ARG A 17 13.24 -30.20 -11.77
C ARG A 17 11.91 -29.53 -12.08
N VAL A 18 10.84 -30.31 -12.23
CA VAL A 18 9.49 -29.81 -12.47
C VAL A 18 9.02 -28.94 -11.30
N GLU A 19 9.22 -29.38 -10.06
CA GLU A 19 8.90 -28.59 -8.87
C GLU A 19 9.77 -27.33 -8.77
N PHE A 20 11.06 -27.39 -9.12
CA PHE A 20 11.91 -26.20 -9.19
C PHE A 20 11.40 -25.20 -10.24
N PHE A 21 11.09 -25.65 -11.46
CA PHE A 21 10.53 -24.77 -12.50
C PHE A 21 9.17 -24.19 -12.09
N LYS A 22 8.31 -25.00 -11.46
CA LYS A 22 7.02 -24.57 -10.93
C LYS A 22 7.17 -23.49 -9.85
N LEU A 23 8.06 -23.69 -8.88
CA LEU A 23 8.36 -22.71 -7.83
C LEU A 23 8.90 -21.39 -8.40
N ASN A 24 9.75 -21.46 -9.44
CA ASN A 24 10.26 -20.26 -10.12
C ASN A 24 9.15 -19.50 -10.86
N VAL A 25 8.24 -20.21 -11.53
CA VAL A 25 7.10 -19.58 -12.22
C VAL A 25 6.12 -18.96 -11.23
N GLU A 26 5.84 -19.64 -10.11
CA GLU A 26 4.98 -19.11 -9.05
C GLU A 26 5.55 -17.81 -8.43
N PHE A 27 6.87 -17.77 -8.18
CA PHE A 27 7.54 -16.57 -7.69
C PHE A 27 7.46 -15.41 -8.68
N ILE A 28 7.65 -15.66 -9.97
CA ILE A 28 7.54 -14.62 -11.02
C ILE A 28 6.13 -14.03 -11.03
N ILE A 29 5.10 -14.88 -11.01
CA ILE A 29 3.69 -14.45 -11.01
C ILE A 29 3.37 -13.65 -9.74
N LEU A 30 3.86 -14.10 -8.57
CA LEU A 30 3.66 -13.39 -7.31
C LEU A 30 4.25 -11.98 -7.34
N PHE A 31 5.47 -11.81 -7.83
CA PHE A 31 6.10 -10.49 -7.93
C PHE A 31 5.42 -9.59 -8.97
N GLN A 32 4.91 -10.15 -10.06
CA GLN A 32 4.11 -9.39 -11.04
C GLN A 32 2.83 -8.85 -10.41
N LEU A 33 2.08 -9.68 -9.68
CA LEU A 33 0.86 -9.25 -8.97
C LEU A 33 1.18 -8.22 -7.88
N LEU A 34 2.28 -8.40 -7.15
CA LEU A 34 2.72 -7.45 -6.13
C LEU A 34 3.10 -6.11 -6.75
N GLU A 35 3.82 -6.11 -7.88
CA GLU A 35 4.18 -4.91 -8.63
C GLU A 35 2.92 -4.15 -9.07
N GLU A 36 1.96 -4.84 -9.69
CA GLU A 36 0.68 -4.24 -10.12
C GLU A 36 -0.08 -3.62 -8.95
N SER A 37 -0.13 -4.31 -7.81
CA SER A 37 -0.76 -3.82 -6.58
C SER A 37 -0.07 -2.56 -6.04
N ILE A 38 1.27 -2.59 -5.91
CA ILE A 38 2.06 -1.46 -5.42
C ILE A 38 1.93 -0.26 -6.38
N VAL A 39 2.03 -0.47 -7.68
CA VAL A 39 1.90 0.60 -8.69
C VAL A 39 0.53 1.25 -8.61
N THR A 40 -0.53 0.46 -8.43
CA THR A 40 -1.89 0.97 -8.25
C THR A 40 -2.01 1.81 -6.98
N PHE A 41 -1.53 1.29 -5.85
CA PHE A 41 -1.51 2.01 -4.58
C PHE A 41 -0.76 3.34 -4.68
N VAL A 42 0.46 3.33 -5.26
CA VAL A 42 1.30 4.51 -5.46
C VAL A 42 0.57 5.57 -6.31
N LYS A 43 -0.04 5.17 -7.42
CA LYS A 43 -0.79 6.09 -8.29
C LYS A 43 -1.97 6.71 -7.54
N ASN A 44 -2.71 5.92 -6.79
CA ASN A 44 -3.88 6.39 -6.03
C ASN A 44 -3.47 7.41 -4.95
N GLU A 45 -2.45 7.11 -4.16
CA GLU A 45 -1.99 8.00 -3.09
C GLU A 45 -1.33 9.29 -3.64
N LEU A 46 -0.56 9.21 -4.74
CA LEU A 46 -0.03 10.41 -5.39
C LEU A 46 -1.14 11.33 -5.93
N ASN A 47 -2.20 10.75 -6.51
CA ASN A 47 -3.36 11.51 -6.96
C ASN A 47 -4.06 12.24 -5.79
N LYS A 48 -4.14 11.61 -4.62
CA LYS A 48 -4.66 12.27 -3.40
C LYS A 48 -3.78 13.44 -2.98
N PHE A 49 -2.45 13.28 -2.98
CA PHE A 49 -1.56 14.40 -2.64
C PHE A 49 -1.68 15.56 -3.62
N GLN A 50 -1.80 15.29 -4.92
CA GLN A 50 -2.03 16.34 -5.93
C GLN A 50 -3.32 17.11 -5.66
N LYS A 51 -4.40 16.39 -5.34
CA LYS A 51 -5.70 16.99 -4.97
C LYS A 51 -5.58 17.87 -3.73
N VAL A 52 -5.00 17.36 -2.66
CA VAL A 52 -4.80 18.08 -1.40
C VAL A 52 -3.93 19.35 -1.58
N LEU A 53 -2.97 19.31 -2.51
CA LEU A 53 -2.11 20.45 -2.82
C LEU A 53 -2.75 21.45 -3.81
N SER A 54 -3.89 21.10 -4.41
CA SER A 54 -4.62 21.95 -5.35
C SER A 54 -5.43 23.00 -4.59
N PRO A 55 -5.34 24.30 -4.96
CA PRO A 55 -6.09 25.36 -4.32
C PRO A 55 -7.61 25.27 -4.51
N ASP A 56 -8.07 24.55 -5.55
CA ASP A 56 -9.50 24.40 -5.89
C ASP A 56 -10.13 23.13 -5.33
N TYR A 57 -9.44 22.41 -4.44
CA TYR A 57 -9.96 21.16 -3.90
C TYR A 57 -11.02 21.45 -2.82
N PRO A 58 -12.28 21.03 -3.01
CA PRO A 58 -13.26 21.12 -1.94
C PRO A 58 -12.76 20.28 -0.77
N GLU A 59 -12.70 20.89 0.42
CA GLU A 59 -12.25 20.28 1.70
C GLU A 59 -12.99 18.99 2.10
N TYR A 60 -13.96 18.55 1.30
CA TYR A 60 -14.88 17.44 1.58
C TYR A 60 -14.82 16.33 0.52
N ILE A 61 -13.63 15.83 0.16
CA ILE A 61 -13.50 14.55 -0.58
C ILE A 61 -12.46 13.65 0.10
N GLU A 62 -12.47 13.61 1.43
CA GLU A 62 -11.75 12.57 2.20
C GLU A 62 -12.68 11.66 3.02
N ASN A 63 -13.99 11.91 3.00
CA ASN A 63 -14.99 11.07 3.66
C ASN A 63 -15.52 9.92 2.79
N GLN A 64 -15.08 9.80 1.54
CA GLN A 64 -15.48 8.66 0.71
C GLN A 64 -14.57 7.47 0.97
N ARG A 65 -15.11 6.58 1.80
CA ARG A 65 -14.84 5.15 1.96
C ARG A 65 -14.80 4.33 0.64
N GLU A 66 -14.51 4.92 -0.52
CA GLU A 66 -15.01 4.36 -1.79
C GLU A 66 -14.08 3.46 -2.61
N ASP A 67 -12.77 3.36 -2.32
CA ASP A 67 -11.92 2.53 -3.18
C ASP A 67 -11.47 1.19 -2.60
N GLU A 68 -11.99 0.75 -1.45
CA GLU A 68 -11.98 -0.68 -1.14
C GLU A 68 -12.94 -1.06 0.01
N LYS A 69 -14.15 -1.46 -0.38
CA LYS A 69 -15.07 -2.35 0.36
C LYS A 69 -14.99 -2.24 1.89
N VAL A 70 -15.75 -1.29 2.44
CA VAL A 70 -16.25 -1.41 3.81
C VAL A 70 -17.28 -2.55 3.83
N LEU A 71 -16.77 -3.77 3.97
CA LEU A 71 -17.52 -4.92 4.42
C LEU A 71 -16.98 -5.27 5.81
N ASP A 72 -17.46 -4.53 6.81
CA ASP A 72 -17.74 -4.99 8.17
C ASP A 72 -16.78 -6.03 8.83
N GLY A 73 -15.46 -5.88 8.66
CA GLY A 73 -14.50 -6.87 9.15
C GLY A 73 -13.13 -6.29 9.47
N GLU A 74 -12.83 -6.30 10.78
CA GLU A 74 -11.50 -6.25 11.41
C GLU A 74 -10.77 -4.89 11.39
N ASP A 75 -10.84 -4.17 12.53
CA ASP A 75 -10.12 -2.91 12.83
C ASP A 75 -8.61 -2.95 12.48
N GLU A 76 -8.01 -4.15 12.46
CA GLU A 76 -6.60 -4.36 12.13
C GLU A 76 -6.28 -4.02 10.66
N ASP A 77 -7.17 -4.33 9.72
CA ASP A 77 -6.97 -4.05 8.29
C ASP A 77 -7.04 -2.55 8.00
N GLU A 78 -7.92 -1.83 8.69
CA GLU A 78 -7.97 -0.36 8.61
C GLU A 78 -6.69 0.27 9.15
N GLU A 79 -6.15 -0.25 10.26
CA GLU A 79 -4.93 0.26 10.87
C GLU A 79 -3.71 -0.03 10.00
N GLN A 80 -3.60 -1.22 9.41
CA GLN A 80 -2.54 -1.54 8.45
C GLN A 80 -2.60 -0.61 7.22
N ARG A 81 -3.80 -0.34 6.69
CA ARG A 81 -4.00 0.62 5.60
C ARG A 81 -3.59 2.03 6.01
N ARG A 82 -3.92 2.48 7.22
CA ARG A 82 -3.47 3.78 7.75
C ARG A 82 -1.95 3.84 7.82
N ARG A 83 -1.31 2.86 8.46
CA ARG A 83 0.15 2.78 8.59
C ARG A 83 0.86 2.77 7.24
N SER A 84 0.31 2.06 6.25
CA SER A 84 0.84 2.02 4.89
C SER A 84 0.80 3.40 4.22
N ARG A 85 -0.32 4.13 4.36
CA ARG A 85 -0.43 5.52 3.86
C ARG A 85 0.55 6.46 4.57
N GLU A 86 0.74 6.31 5.88
CA GLU A 86 1.71 7.12 6.60
C GLU A 86 3.15 6.85 6.18
N ALA A 87 3.52 5.57 5.99
CA ALA A 87 4.82 5.19 5.48
C ALA A 87 5.04 5.74 4.07
N PHE A 88 4.03 5.65 3.20
CA PHE A 88 4.10 6.18 1.85
C PHE A 88 4.28 7.70 1.80
N LEU A 89 3.61 8.44 2.69
CA LEU A 89 3.83 9.88 2.83
C LEU A 89 5.29 10.19 3.22
N LYS A 90 5.86 9.45 4.18
CA LYS A 90 7.27 9.63 4.58
C LYS A 90 8.23 9.39 3.40
N ILE A 91 7.98 8.34 2.62
CA ILE A 91 8.74 8.03 1.40
C ILE A 91 8.61 9.16 0.38
N THR A 92 7.39 9.63 0.13
CA THR A 92 7.12 10.74 -0.80
C THR A 92 7.86 12.02 -0.39
N LEU A 93 7.77 12.41 0.89
CA LEU A 93 8.49 13.58 1.42
C LEU A 93 10.01 13.44 1.28
N HIS A 94 10.55 12.24 1.50
CA HIS A 94 11.96 11.97 1.28
C HIS A 94 12.37 12.19 -0.18
N PHE A 95 11.59 11.68 -1.14
CA PHE A 95 11.86 11.90 -2.56
C PHE A 95 11.76 13.37 -2.96
N LEU A 96 10.73 14.10 -2.50
CA LEU A 96 10.58 15.53 -2.78
C LEU A 96 11.79 16.34 -2.31
N LYS A 97 12.28 16.08 -1.09
CA LYS A 97 13.51 16.70 -0.57
C LYS A 97 14.73 16.34 -1.38
N ARG A 98 14.88 15.06 -1.77
CA ARG A 98 15.97 14.61 -2.64
C ARG A 98 15.93 15.25 -4.03
N MET A 99 14.73 15.60 -4.50
CA MET A 99 14.48 16.31 -5.76
C MET A 99 14.60 17.84 -5.64
N LYS A 100 14.98 18.38 -4.48
CA LYS A 100 15.02 19.83 -4.20
C LYS A 100 13.67 20.53 -4.39
N GLN A 101 12.60 19.84 -3.97
CA GLN A 101 11.23 20.35 -3.94
C GLN A 101 10.79 20.54 -2.48
N GLU A 102 11.57 21.31 -1.71
CA GLU A 102 11.37 21.50 -0.27
C GLU A 102 10.04 22.18 0.04
N GLU A 103 9.67 23.23 -0.70
CA GLU A 103 8.40 23.94 -0.51
C GLU A 103 7.19 23.00 -0.71
N LEU A 104 7.26 22.13 -1.73
CA LEU A 104 6.20 21.16 -1.98
C LEU A 104 6.10 20.12 -0.87
N ALA A 105 7.25 19.67 -0.34
CA ALA A 105 7.30 18.75 0.79
C ALA A 105 6.71 19.40 2.06
N ASP A 106 7.02 20.66 2.32
CA ASP A 106 6.53 21.40 3.50
C ASP A 106 5.03 21.67 3.41
N ARG A 107 4.52 22.02 2.22
CA ARG A 107 3.08 22.18 1.97
C ARG A 107 2.32 20.87 2.17
N LEU A 108 2.85 19.77 1.62
CA LEU A 108 2.23 18.45 1.77
C LEU A 108 2.22 17.98 3.24
N GLN A 109 3.31 18.20 3.96
CA GLN A 109 3.41 17.88 5.38
C GLN A 109 2.48 18.74 6.24
N SER A 110 2.33 20.02 5.91
CA SER A 110 1.46 20.95 6.64
C SER A 110 -0.01 20.61 6.47
N SER A 111 -0.43 20.20 5.26
CA SER A 111 -1.80 19.78 5.01
C SER A 111 -2.22 18.56 5.86
N LYS A 112 -1.32 17.58 6.05
CA LYS A 112 -1.59 16.47 6.97
C LYS A 112 -1.83 16.93 8.41
N ARG A 113 -1.06 17.89 8.90
CA ARG A 113 -1.20 18.40 10.29
C ARG A 113 -2.56 19.04 10.50
N ILE A 114 -3.00 19.85 9.55
CA ILE A 114 -4.31 20.50 9.58
C ILE A 114 -5.42 19.44 9.65
N LEU A 115 -5.31 18.38 8.85
CA LEU A 115 -6.27 17.28 8.86
C LEU A 115 -6.32 16.52 10.20
N THR A 116 -5.17 16.28 10.84
CA THR A 116 -5.12 15.60 12.16
C THR A 116 -5.67 16.46 13.28
N ASP A 117 -5.44 17.78 13.24
CA ASP A 117 -5.91 18.72 14.27
C ASP A 117 -7.44 18.89 14.23
N LEU A 118 -8.02 18.92 13.02
CA LEU A 118 -9.48 18.95 12.83
C LEU A 118 -10.15 17.65 13.33
N LYS A 119 -9.51 16.49 13.11
CA LYS A 119 -10.04 15.20 13.55
C LYS A 119 -10.05 15.05 15.08
N MET A 120 -9.05 15.60 15.77
CA MET A 120 -9.03 15.67 17.24
C MET A 120 -10.13 16.59 17.78
N GLY A 121 -10.40 17.73 17.12
CA GLY A 121 -11.49 18.62 17.49
C GLY A 121 -12.87 17.93 17.44
N HIS A 122 -13.14 17.15 16.39
CA HIS A 122 -14.39 16.39 16.26
C HIS A 122 -14.54 15.27 17.29
N LEU A 123 -13.46 14.53 17.61
CA LEU A 123 -13.48 13.48 18.63
C LEU A 123 -13.74 14.04 20.03
N LEU A 124 -13.07 15.14 20.39
CA LEU A 124 -13.27 15.82 21.68
C LEU A 124 -14.68 16.42 21.82
N MET A 125 -15.30 16.85 20.72
CA MET A 125 -16.69 17.32 20.73
C MET A 125 -17.70 16.17 20.86
N SER A 126 -17.41 14.97 20.33
CA SER A 126 -18.25 13.79 20.51
C SER A 126 -18.17 13.17 21.90
N GLU A 127 -17.01 13.23 22.57
CA GLU A 127 -16.84 12.70 23.93
C GLU A 127 -17.46 13.58 25.02
N ASN A 128 -17.67 14.88 24.76
CA ASN A 128 -18.29 15.83 25.70
C ASN A 128 -19.82 15.96 25.55
N MET A 129 -20.47 15.10 24.75
CA MET A 129 -21.92 15.09 24.53
C MET A 129 -22.61 13.85 25.13
N HIS A 130 -22.02 13.28 26.18
CA HIS A 130 -22.61 12.28 27.08
C HIS A 130 -22.39 12.70 28.53
#